data_AF-A0A7W0PX32-F1
#
_entry.id   AF-A0A7W0PX32-F1
#
_cell.length_a   1.000
_cell.length_b   1.000
_cell.length_c   1.000
_cell.angle_alpha   90.00
_cell.angle_beta   90.00
_cell.angle_gamma   90.00
#
_symmetry.space_group_name_H-M   'P 1'
#
loop_
_entity.id
_entity.type
_entity.pdbx_description
1 polymer ?
#
loop_
_entity_poly.entity_id
_entity_poly.type
_entity_poly.pdbx_seq_one_letter_code
_entity_poly.pdbx_strand_id
1 'polypeptide(L)'
;YLPDDLLVKADRASMANSLELRSPLLDHEVLTLGISLPDSLRLEGRRGKAALRRAFAHLLPPELAERAKTGFGIPLGDWFRGPLRELAGDTLLGARTRARGQLRPSVVERMLSEHARGQHDHGHRLWCLLVLELWQRSWLDVAVTPAPHAAATR
;
A
#
# COMPACT_ATOMS: atom_id res chain seq x y z
N TYR A 1 9.94 -3.63 -4.21
CA TYR A 1 8.63 -4.30 -4.10
C TYR A 1 8.55 -5.24 -2.90
N LEU A 2 9.61 -6.01 -2.57
CA LEU A 2 9.66 -6.75 -1.30
C LEU A 2 10.25 -5.91 -0.15
N PRO A 3 11.55 -5.50 -0.18
CA PRO A 3 12.07 -4.56 0.80
C PRO A 3 11.39 -3.20 0.62
N ASP A 4 11.20 -2.52 1.75
CA ASP A 4 10.62 -1.17 1.86
C ASP A 4 9.19 -1.00 1.32
N ASP A 5 8.50 -2.11 1.03
CA ASP A 5 7.13 -2.09 0.55
C ASP A 5 6.30 -3.19 1.22
N LEU A 6 6.13 -4.37 0.58
CA LEU A 6 5.22 -5.39 1.11
C LEU A 6 5.65 -5.96 2.46
N LEU A 7 6.94 -6.25 2.63
CA LEU A 7 7.43 -6.88 3.87
C LEU A 7 7.34 -5.94 5.06
N VAL A 8 7.70 -4.66 4.87
CA VAL A 8 7.62 -3.64 5.92
C VAL A 8 6.18 -3.39 6.34
N LYS A 9 5.24 -3.34 5.39
CA LYS A 9 3.81 -3.17 5.70
C LYS A 9 3.25 -4.35 6.47
N ALA A 10 3.58 -5.57 6.04
CA ALA A 10 3.07 -6.78 6.65
C ALA A 10 3.61 -6.97 8.07
N ASP A 11 4.90 -6.75 8.28
CA ASP A 11 5.56 -6.81 9.60
C ASP A 11 4.97 -5.77 10.57
N ARG A 12 4.92 -4.49 10.15
CA ARG A 12 4.36 -3.42 11.00
C ARG A 12 2.91 -3.67 11.38
N ALA A 13 2.10 -4.15 10.44
CA ALA A 13 0.69 -4.45 10.69
C ALA A 13 0.50 -5.64 11.63
N SER A 14 1.29 -6.71 11.46
CA SER A 14 1.20 -7.89 12.32
C SER A 14 1.71 -7.60 13.74
N MET A 15 2.87 -6.97 13.86
CA MET A 15 3.48 -6.66 15.16
C MET A 15 2.67 -5.64 15.96
N ALA A 16 1.99 -4.69 15.30
CA ALA A 16 1.05 -3.78 15.96
C ALA A 16 -0.11 -4.52 16.66
N ASN A 17 -0.37 -5.79 16.30
CA ASN A 17 -1.40 -6.65 16.88
C ASN A 17 -0.79 -7.87 17.60
N SER A 18 0.50 -7.83 17.94
CA SER A 18 1.22 -8.95 18.58
C SER A 18 1.15 -10.27 17.81
N LEU A 19 1.08 -10.19 16.47
CA LEU A 19 1.08 -11.36 15.58
C LEU A 19 2.44 -11.52 14.89
N GLU A 20 2.99 -12.73 14.93
CA GLU A 20 4.17 -13.09 14.15
C GLU A 20 3.77 -13.57 12.76
N LEU A 21 4.15 -12.80 11.72
CA LEU A 21 3.92 -13.17 10.33
C LEU A 21 5.10 -13.97 9.78
N ARG A 22 4.82 -15.06 9.06
CA ARG A 22 5.82 -15.84 8.31
C ARG A 22 5.57 -15.71 6.80
N SER A 23 6.65 -15.73 6.01
CA SER A 23 6.58 -15.71 4.53
C SER A 23 7.27 -16.96 3.94
N PRO A 24 6.58 -18.11 3.88
CA PRO A 24 7.19 -19.40 3.50
C PRO A 24 7.81 -19.41 2.10
N LEU A 25 7.28 -18.61 1.17
CA LEU A 25 7.84 -18.49 -0.18
C LEU A 25 9.17 -17.73 -0.25
N LEU A 26 9.60 -17.10 0.86
CA LEU A 26 10.90 -16.46 1.01
C LEU A 26 11.90 -17.31 1.79
N ASP A 27 11.53 -18.55 2.15
CA ASP A 27 12.50 -19.48 2.72
C ASP A 27 13.65 -19.74 1.72
N HIS A 28 14.86 -19.90 2.26
CA HIS A 28 16.08 -20.05 1.49
C HIS A 28 16.11 -21.32 0.63
N GLU A 29 15.53 -22.44 1.09
CA GLU A 29 15.45 -23.68 0.33
C GLU A 29 14.47 -23.54 -0.83
N VAL A 30 13.31 -22.92 -0.56
CA VAL A 30 12.29 -22.63 -1.59
C VAL A 30 12.85 -21.70 -2.66
N LEU A 31 13.59 -20.66 -2.25
CA LEU A 31 14.25 -19.74 -3.16
C LEU A 31 15.32 -20.46 -4.00
N THR A 32 16.17 -21.26 -3.37
CA THR A 32 17.23 -22.03 -4.04
C THR A 32 16.66 -22.96 -5.10
N LEU A 33 15.57 -23.68 -4.76
CA LEU A 33 14.84 -24.49 -5.72
C LEU A 33 14.26 -23.64 -6.85
N GLY A 34 13.59 -22.53 -6.54
CA GLY A 34 13.02 -21.64 -7.56
C GLY A 34 14.07 -21.10 -8.55
N ILE A 35 15.28 -20.81 -8.07
CA ILE A 35 16.42 -20.34 -8.87
C ILE A 35 17.06 -21.46 -9.70
N SER A 36 16.96 -22.72 -9.28
CA SER A 36 17.50 -23.85 -10.07
C SER A 36 16.54 -24.35 -11.16
N LEU A 37 15.25 -23.99 -11.11
CA LEU A 37 14.27 -24.40 -12.11
C LEU A 37 14.57 -23.83 -13.51
N PRO A 38 14.40 -24.64 -14.58
CA PRO A 38 14.35 -24.15 -15.97
C PRO A 38 13.31 -23.04 -16.17
N ASP A 39 13.58 -22.11 -17.09
CA ASP A 39 12.69 -20.97 -17.33
C ASP A 39 11.30 -21.40 -17.82
N SER A 40 11.19 -22.52 -18.56
CA SER A 40 9.92 -23.11 -18.98
C SER A 40 9.01 -23.52 -17.80
N LEU A 41 9.59 -23.77 -16.62
CA LEU A 41 8.87 -24.06 -15.38
C LEU A 41 8.58 -22.80 -14.55
N ARG A 42 9.16 -21.65 -14.89
CA ARG A 42 8.81 -20.35 -14.31
C ARG A 42 7.71 -19.67 -15.10
N LEU A 43 7.81 -19.74 -16.43
CA LEU A 43 6.96 -19.05 -17.38
C LEU A 43 6.61 -19.99 -18.55
N GLU A 44 5.30 -20.21 -18.72
CA GLU A 44 4.75 -20.94 -19.86
C GLU A 44 3.97 -19.96 -20.74
N GLY A 45 4.57 -19.52 -21.85
CA GLY A 45 4.04 -18.45 -22.69
C GLY A 45 3.92 -17.13 -21.90
N ARG A 46 2.69 -16.66 -21.66
CA ARG A 46 2.41 -15.48 -20.82
C ARG A 46 2.04 -15.82 -19.37
N ARG A 47 2.05 -17.11 -19.01
CA ARG A 47 1.58 -17.60 -17.72
C ARG A 47 2.75 -17.89 -16.79
N GLY A 48 2.92 -17.03 -15.80
CA GLY A 48 3.94 -17.23 -14.75
C GLY A 48 3.51 -18.27 -13.71
N LYS A 49 4.48 -18.65 -12.86
CA LYS A 49 4.33 -19.61 -11.76
C LYS A 49 3.96 -21.02 -12.23
N ALA A 50 4.47 -21.46 -13.39
CA ALA A 50 4.07 -22.73 -13.99
C ALA A 50 4.34 -23.93 -13.05
N ALA A 51 5.53 -24.03 -12.45
CA ALA A 51 5.88 -25.08 -11.49
C ALA A 51 4.95 -25.08 -10.27
N LEU A 52 4.75 -23.90 -9.64
CA LEU A 52 3.89 -23.77 -8.46
C LEU A 52 2.45 -24.16 -8.76
N ARG A 53 1.91 -23.76 -9.92
CA ARG A 53 0.56 -24.12 -10.34
C ARG A 53 0.44 -25.62 -10.57
N ARG A 54 1.36 -26.24 -11.30
CA ARG A 54 1.35 -27.68 -11.58
C ARG A 54 1.48 -28.51 -10.30
N ALA A 55 2.40 -28.13 -9.41
CA ALA A 55 2.65 -28.84 -8.15
C ALA A 55 1.42 -28.90 -7.25
N PHE A 56 0.62 -27.83 -7.20
CA PHE A 56 -0.50 -27.70 -6.28
C PHE A 56 -1.88 -27.70 -6.96
N ALA A 57 -1.97 -27.96 -8.27
CA ALA A 57 -3.22 -27.95 -9.03
C ALA A 57 -4.29 -28.86 -8.42
N HIS A 58 -3.89 -30.02 -7.91
CA HIS A 58 -4.79 -31.00 -7.29
C HIS A 58 -5.35 -30.56 -5.93
N LEU A 59 -4.76 -29.53 -5.29
CA LEU A 59 -5.22 -28.98 -4.01
C LEU A 59 -6.15 -27.77 -4.17
N LEU A 60 -6.32 -27.28 -5.39
CA LEU A 60 -7.06 -26.04 -5.66
C LEU A 60 -8.25 -26.29 -6.58
N PRO A 61 -9.37 -25.57 -6.40
CA PRO A 61 -10.41 -25.51 -7.41
C PRO A 61 -9.83 -25.10 -8.78
N PRO A 62 -10.29 -25.70 -9.91
CA PRO A 62 -9.78 -25.41 -11.24
C PRO A 62 -9.79 -23.92 -11.58
N GLU A 63 -10.80 -23.18 -11.12
CA GLU A 63 -10.96 -21.75 -11.36
C GLU A 63 -9.82 -20.93 -10.70
N LEU A 64 -9.34 -21.36 -9.53
CA LEU A 64 -8.22 -20.72 -8.84
C LEU A 64 -6.87 -21.11 -9.46
N ALA A 65 -6.72 -22.36 -9.90
CA ALA A 65 -5.52 -22.85 -10.56
C ALA A 65 -5.27 -22.14 -11.90
N GLU A 66 -6.33 -21.73 -12.59
CA GLU A 66 -6.31 -21.02 -13.89
C GLU A 66 -6.28 -19.49 -13.74
N ARG A 67 -6.56 -18.94 -12.55
CA ARG A 67 -6.67 -17.50 -12.33
C ARG A 67 -5.40 -16.74 -12.69
N ALA A 68 -5.54 -15.61 -13.40
CA ALA A 68 -4.45 -14.70 -13.71
C ALA A 68 -3.80 -14.11 -12.43
N LYS A 69 -2.54 -13.68 -12.53
CA LYS A 69 -1.85 -13.02 -11.41
C LYS A 69 -2.50 -11.66 -11.17
N THR A 70 -3.09 -11.48 -9.99
CA THR A 70 -3.53 -10.17 -9.49
C THR A 70 -2.50 -9.62 -8.51
N GLY A 71 -2.31 -8.29 -8.52
CA GLY A 71 -1.51 -7.61 -7.51
C GLY A 71 -2.27 -7.44 -6.18
N PHE A 72 -1.61 -6.80 -5.21
CA PHE A 72 -2.21 -6.43 -3.92
C PHE A 72 -2.80 -5.01 -3.96
N GLY A 73 -3.49 -4.67 -5.06
CA GLY A 73 -4.14 -3.36 -5.19
C GLY A 73 -5.24 -3.21 -4.15
N ILE A 74 -5.27 -2.06 -3.47
CA ILE A 74 -6.37 -1.68 -2.57
C ILE A 74 -7.45 -0.93 -3.37
N PRO A 75 -8.74 -1.10 -3.02
CA PRO A 75 -9.85 -0.52 -3.78
C PRO A 75 -10.05 0.96 -3.41
N LEU A 76 -9.07 1.80 -3.76
CA LEU A 76 -9.08 3.23 -3.42
C LEU A 76 -10.34 3.93 -3.90
N GLY A 77 -10.82 3.62 -5.10
CA GLY A 77 -12.05 4.23 -5.61
C GLY A 77 -13.25 3.96 -4.71
N ASP A 78 -13.42 2.73 -4.24
CA ASP A 78 -14.53 2.37 -3.35
C ASP A 78 -14.33 2.97 -1.96
N TRP A 79 -13.09 2.99 -1.47
CA TRP A 79 -12.77 3.60 -0.19
C TRP A 79 -13.06 5.10 -0.17
N PHE A 80 -12.66 5.86 -1.19
CA PHE A 80 -12.92 7.31 -1.25
C PHE A 80 -14.37 7.66 -1.62
N ARG A 81 -15.16 6.72 -2.16
CA ARG A 81 -16.61 6.86 -2.28
C ARG A 81 -17.35 6.52 -0.99
N GLY A 82 -16.80 5.63 -0.16
CA GLY A 82 -17.39 5.17 1.09
C GLY A 82 -16.54 5.57 2.31
N PRO A 83 -15.84 4.62 2.95
CA PRO A 83 -15.30 4.77 4.30
C PRO A 83 -14.26 5.90 4.48
N LEU A 84 -13.55 6.32 3.43
CA LEU A 84 -12.58 7.41 3.50
C LEU A 84 -13.14 8.76 3.05
N ARG A 85 -14.39 8.83 2.59
CA ARG A 85 -14.97 10.05 2.01
C ARG A 85 -14.96 11.22 2.99
N GLU A 86 -15.47 10.99 4.21
CA GLU A 86 -15.57 12.01 5.26
C GLU A 86 -14.17 12.43 5.73
N LEU A 87 -13.33 11.44 6.10
CA LEU A 87 -11.94 11.69 6.49
C LEU A 87 -11.19 12.52 5.45
N ALA A 88 -11.34 12.21 4.16
CA ALA A 88 -10.69 12.94 3.08
C ALA A 88 -11.20 14.37 2.96
N GLY A 89 -12.50 14.59 3.08
CA GLY A 89 -13.11 15.92 3.07
C GLY A 89 -12.61 16.78 4.23
N ASP A 90 -12.75 16.28 5.46
CA ASP A 90 -12.36 17.00 6.68
C ASP A 90 -10.87 17.29 6.73
N THR A 91 -10.06 16.33 6.29
CA THR A 91 -8.62 16.48 6.29
C THR A 91 -8.18 17.46 5.22
N LEU A 92 -8.55 17.25 3.96
CA LEU A 92 -8.01 18.03 2.83
C LEU A 92 -8.62 19.43 2.70
N LEU A 93 -9.83 19.64 3.24
CA LEU A 93 -10.52 20.93 3.22
C LEU A 93 -10.52 21.62 4.60
N GLY A 94 -9.89 21.00 5.59
CA GLY A 94 -9.79 21.53 6.95
C GLY A 94 -8.94 22.79 7.05
N ALA A 95 -9.13 23.54 8.14
CA ALA A 95 -8.46 24.83 8.37
C ALA A 95 -6.92 24.73 8.31
N ARG A 96 -6.34 23.64 8.86
CA ARG A 96 -4.88 23.41 8.84
C ARG A 96 -4.32 23.32 7.42
N THR A 97 -4.97 22.54 6.57
CA THR A 97 -4.57 22.37 5.16
C THR A 97 -4.74 23.67 4.38
N ARG A 98 -5.84 24.40 4.63
CA ARG A 98 -6.06 25.73 4.02
C ARG A 98 -4.99 26.73 4.45
N ALA A 99 -4.63 26.75 5.73
CA ALA A 99 -3.61 27.65 6.28
C ALA A 99 -2.22 27.45 5.66
N ARG A 100 -1.88 26.22 5.23
CA ARG A 100 -0.61 25.96 4.52
C ARG A 100 -0.57 26.55 3.11
N GLY A 101 -1.71 26.80 2.47
CA GLY A 101 -1.78 27.41 1.14
C GLY A 101 -1.19 26.57 -0.01
N GLN A 102 -0.87 25.30 0.22
CA GLN A 102 -0.25 24.42 -0.79
C GLN A 102 -1.27 23.82 -1.78
N LEU A 103 -2.52 23.63 -1.34
CA LEU A 103 -3.59 23.06 -2.14
C LEU A 103 -4.61 24.15 -2.49
N ARG A 104 -5.13 24.12 -3.73
CA ARG A 104 -6.25 24.96 -4.14
C ARG A 104 -7.56 24.32 -3.68
N PRO A 105 -8.29 24.89 -2.70
CA PRO A 105 -9.45 24.21 -2.10
C PRO A 105 -10.54 23.87 -3.12
N SER A 106 -10.80 24.78 -4.06
CA SER A 106 -11.80 24.57 -5.13
C SER A 106 -11.49 23.37 -6.03
N VAL A 107 -10.21 23.07 -6.27
CA VAL A 107 -9.81 21.90 -7.07
C VAL A 107 -10.03 20.62 -6.28
N VAL A 108 -9.68 20.62 -5.00
CA VAL A 108 -9.86 19.46 -4.11
C VAL A 108 -11.35 19.17 -3.89
N GLU A 109 -12.16 20.20 -3.64
CA GLU A 109 -13.63 20.10 -3.53
C GLU A 109 -14.23 19.47 -4.78
N ARG A 110 -13.82 19.94 -5.97
CA ARG A 110 -14.28 19.37 -7.23
C ARG A 110 -13.85 17.90 -7.38
N MET A 111 -12.60 17.55 -7.09
CA MET A 111 -12.11 16.17 -7.19
C MET A 111 -12.88 15.22 -6.27
N LEU A 112 -13.08 15.61 -5.01
CA LEU A 112 -13.88 14.83 -4.04
C LEU A 112 -15.32 14.65 -4.55
N SER A 113 -15.90 15.70 -5.11
CA SER A 113 -17.28 15.71 -5.56
C SER A 113 -17.51 14.89 -6.85
N GLU A 114 -16.64 15.04 -7.86
CA GLU A 114 -16.64 14.22 -9.08
C GLU A 114 -16.45 12.73 -8.74
N HIS A 115 -15.54 12.43 -7.80
CA HIS A 115 -15.29 11.06 -7.39
C HIS A 115 -16.45 10.42 -6.64
N ALA A 116 -17.05 11.15 -5.70
CA ALA A 116 -18.21 10.70 -4.94
C ALA A 116 -19.43 10.42 -5.85
N ARG A 117 -19.58 11.18 -6.95
CA ARG A 117 -20.65 10.96 -7.95
C ARG A 117 -20.31 9.91 -9.01
N GLY A 118 -19.12 9.30 -8.96
CA GLY A 118 -18.67 8.34 -9.96
C GLY A 118 -18.42 8.96 -11.35
N GLN A 119 -18.30 10.28 -11.44
CA GLN A 119 -18.05 10.97 -12.71
C GLN A 119 -16.59 10.74 -13.17
N HIS A 120 -15.64 10.76 -12.23
CA HIS A 120 -14.23 10.47 -12.48
C HIS A 120 -13.61 9.64 -11.34
N ASP A 121 -12.64 8.77 -11.65
CA ASP A 121 -11.85 8.10 -10.63
C ASP A 121 -10.63 8.94 -10.22
N HIS A 122 -10.75 9.64 -9.08
CA HIS A 122 -9.67 10.39 -8.45
C HIS A 122 -9.02 9.63 -7.28
N GLY A 123 -9.37 8.37 -7.02
CA GLY A 123 -9.03 7.65 -5.78
C GLY A 123 -7.53 7.66 -5.47
N HIS A 124 -6.68 7.41 -6.47
CA HIS A 124 -5.23 7.46 -6.28
C HIS A 124 -4.71 8.88 -5.99
N ARG A 125 -5.23 9.90 -6.68
CA ARG A 125 -4.81 11.30 -6.45
C ARG A 125 -5.24 11.79 -5.07
N LEU A 126 -6.47 11.49 -4.67
CA LEU A 126 -7.02 11.81 -3.35
C LEU A 126 -6.22 11.10 -2.25
N TRP A 127 -5.82 9.85 -2.47
CA TRP A 127 -4.92 9.13 -1.57
C TRP A 127 -3.58 9.83 -1.39
N CYS A 128 -2.93 10.23 -2.49
CA CYS A 128 -1.65 10.96 -2.41
C CYS A 128 -1.78 12.26 -1.61
N LEU A 129 -2.83 13.05 -1.87
CA LEU A 129 -3.09 14.28 -1.14
C LEU A 129 -3.35 14.02 0.35
N LEU A 130 -4.16 13.01 0.66
CA LEU A 130 -4.50 12.65 2.04
C LEU A 130 -3.26 12.22 2.82
N VAL A 131 -2.45 11.33 2.24
CA VAL A 131 -1.21 10.85 2.86
C VAL A 131 -0.21 11.99 3.04
N LEU A 132 -0.08 12.88 2.06
CA LEU A 132 0.77 14.06 2.17
C LEU A 132 0.34 14.94 3.36
N GLU A 133 -0.94 15.27 3.45
CA GLU A 133 -1.46 16.10 4.54
C GLU A 133 -1.25 15.44 5.91
N LEU A 134 -1.54 14.14 6.03
CA LEU A 134 -1.33 13.40 7.28
C LEU A 134 0.15 13.37 7.66
N TRP A 135 1.06 13.15 6.69
CA TRP A 135 2.50 13.20 6.94
C TRP A 135 2.94 14.59 7.43
N GLN A 136 2.46 15.66 6.80
CA GLN A 136 2.81 17.02 7.22
C GLN A 136 2.31 17.32 8.64
N ARG A 137 1.10 16.86 9.01
CA ARG A 137 0.60 16.98 10.39
C ARG A 137 1.46 16.22 11.40
N SER A 138 1.97 15.05 11.03
CA SER A 138 2.78 14.23 11.92
C SER A 138 4.22 14.72 12.06
N TRP A 139 4.79 15.35 11.04
CA TRP A 139 6.24 15.61 10.96
C TRP A 139 6.63 17.09 10.78
N LEU A 140 5.76 17.93 10.21
CA LEU A 140 6.03 19.37 10.06
C LEU A 140 5.37 20.20 11.16
N ASP A 141 4.16 19.83 11.58
CA ASP A 141 3.42 20.58 12.60
C ASP A 141 3.85 20.23 14.04
N VAL A 142 4.46 19.06 14.22
CA VAL A 142 5.04 18.68 15.51
C VAL A 142 6.39 19.37 15.59
N ALA A 143 6.49 20.42 16.42
CA ALA A 143 7.77 21.06 16.71
C ALA A 143 8.77 19.98 17.13
N VAL A 144 9.76 19.72 16.28
CA VAL A 144 10.88 18.85 16.63
C VAL A 144 11.59 19.56 17.78
N THR A 145 11.37 19.09 19.01
CA THR A 145 12.25 19.47 20.12
C THR A 145 13.56 18.75 19.83
N PRO A 146 14.65 19.46 19.48
CA PRO A 146 15.93 18.80 19.33
C PRO A 146 16.25 18.12 20.66
N ALA A 147 16.59 16.82 20.62
CA ALA A 147 17.07 16.12 21.80
C ALA A 147 18.28 16.91 22.35
N PRO A 148 18.38 17.14 23.67
CA PRO A 148 19.55 17.77 24.24
C PRO A 148 20.76 16.91 23.86
N HIS A 149 21.65 17.45 23.03
CA HIS A 149 22.96 16.85 22.81
C HIS A 149 23.61 16.74 24.18
N ALA A 150 23.75 15.51 24.68
CA ALA A 150 24.55 15.24 25.86
C ALA A 150 25.95 15.81 25.60
N ALA A 151 26.27 16.91 26.28
CA ALA A 151 27.60 17.46 26.26
C ALA A 151 28.54 16.37 26.76
N ALA A 152 29.41 15.89 25.87
CA ALA A 152 30.48 14.98 26.24
C ALA A 152 31.37 15.72 27.26
N THR A 153 31.20 15.38 28.53
CA THR A 153 32.12 15.79 29.60
C THR A 153 33.49 15.20 29.27
N ARG A 154 34.48 16.08 29.15
CA ARG A 154 35.90 15.73 29.09
C ARG A 154 36.39 15.24 30.45
#